data_AF-A0A7J9ITQ3-F1
#
_entry.id   AF-A0A7J9ITQ3-F1
#
_cell.length_a   1.000
_cell.length_b   1.000
_cell.length_c   1.000
_cell.angle_alpha   90.00
_cell.angle_beta   90.00
_cell.angle_gamma   90.00
#
_symmetry.space_group_name_H-M   'P 1'
#
loop_
_entity.id
_entity.type
_entity.pdbx_description
1 polymer ?
#
loop_
_entity_poly.entity_id
_entity_poly.type
_entity_poly.pdbx_seq_one_letter_code
_entity_poly.pdbx_strand_id
1 'polypeptide(L)' 'ILNKRAIEASDKERPTPDLRTGDIVEIKLEVPENRRRLSVYKGIVISKQNAGIHTTIRIRRIIAGIGVEIVFP' A
#
# COMPACT_ATOMS: atom_id res chain seq x y z
N ILE A 1 -13.00 -16.34 10.65
CA ILE A 1 -14.06 -15.38 11.05
C ILE A 1 -13.49 -14.00 11.41
N LEU A 2 -12.50 -13.92 12.32
CA LEU A 2 -11.90 -12.66 12.75
C LEU A 2 -11.32 -11.83 11.60
N ASN A 3 -10.53 -12.44 10.69
CA ASN A 3 -9.96 -11.75 9.54
C ASN A 3 -11.02 -11.08 8.64
N LYS A 4 -12.13 -11.77 8.38
CA LYS A 4 -13.20 -11.25 7.53
C LYS A 4 -13.83 -10.00 8.14
N ARG A 5 -14.11 -10.04 9.46
CA ARG A 5 -14.64 -8.89 10.20
C ARG A 5 -13.67 -7.71 10.21
N ALA A 6 -12.37 -7.96 10.36
CA ALA A 6 -11.35 -6.92 10.34
C ALA A 6 -11.25 -6.24 8.98
N ILE A 7 -11.25 -7.01 7.89
CA ILE A 7 -11.24 -6.48 6.52
C ILE A 7 -12.51 -5.64 6.27
N GLU A 8 -13.69 -6.18 6.59
CA GLU A 8 -14.96 -5.46 6.42
C GLU A 8 -15.02 -4.15 7.22
N ALA A 9 -14.40 -4.09 8.40
CA ALA A 9 -14.31 -2.86 9.18
C ALA A 9 -13.38 -1.83 8.51
N SER A 10 -12.21 -2.27 8.04
CA SER A 10 -11.25 -1.42 7.35
C SER A 10 -11.81 -0.86 6.03
N ASP A 11 -12.44 -1.72 5.21
CA ASP A 11 -12.99 -1.31 3.91
C ASP A 11 -14.17 -0.34 4.04
N LYS A 12 -14.87 -0.33 5.18
CA LYS A 12 -15.92 0.66 5.50
C LYS A 12 -15.33 2.05 5.78
N GLU A 13 -14.19 2.13 6.44
CA GLU A 13 -13.51 3.40 6.72
C GLU A 13 -12.83 3.95 5.48
N ARG A 14 -12.15 3.09 4.72
CA ARG A 14 -11.48 3.45 3.47
C ARG A 14 -11.58 2.29 2.47
N PRO A 15 -12.31 2.46 1.36
CA PRO A 15 -12.43 1.41 0.36
C PRO A 15 -11.09 1.19 -0.35
N THR A 16 -10.65 -0.07 -0.39
CA THR A 16 -9.41 -0.47 -1.06
C THR A 16 -9.69 -0.76 -2.55
N PRO A 17 -8.92 -0.20 -3.50
CA PRO A 17 -9.08 -0.52 -4.92
C PRO A 17 -8.63 -1.96 -5.25
N ASP A 18 -9.12 -2.52 -6.36
CA ASP A 18 -8.59 -3.79 -6.89
C ASP A 18 -7.18 -3.56 -7.45
N LEU A 19 -6.16 -3.99 -6.71
CA LEU A 19 -4.75 -3.91 -7.08
C LEU A 19 -4.22 -5.26 -7.54
N ARG A 20 -3.50 -5.24 -8.66
CA ARG A 20 -2.85 -6.40 -9.28
C ARG A 20 -1.35 -6.16 -9.45
N THR A 21 -0.60 -7.24 -9.57
CA THR A 21 0.81 -7.16 -9.97
C THR A 21 0.91 -6.58 -11.37
N GLY A 22 1.80 -5.60 -11.55
CA GLY A 22 1.96 -4.85 -12.80
C GLY A 22 1.32 -3.47 -12.80
N ASP A 23 0.42 -3.18 -11.85
CA ASP A 23 -0.23 -1.87 -11.77
C ASP A 23 0.75 -0.78 -11.32
N ILE A 24 0.60 0.42 -11.90
CA ILE A 24 1.32 1.61 -11.43
C ILE A 24 0.41 2.34 -10.45
N VAL A 25 0.87 2.46 -9.21
CA VAL A 25 0.08 3.02 -8.10
C VAL A 25 0.73 4.27 -7.53
N GLU A 26 -0.10 5.14 -6.95
CA GLU A 26 0.32 6.25 -6.10
C GLU A 26 -0.32 6.07 -4.70
N ILE A 27 0.53 6.00 -3.68
CA ILE A 27 0.15 5.82 -2.28
C ILE A 27 0.45 7.11 -1.54
N LYS A 28 -0.55 7.62 -0.81
CA LYS A 28 -0.40 8.77 0.08
C LYS A 28 -0.38 8.27 1.52
N LEU A 29 0.77 8.38 2.16
CA LEU A 29 0.97 7.95 3.54
C LEU A 29 0.96 9.16 4.47
N GLU A 30 0.12 9.10 5.49
CA GLU A 30 0.21 10.00 6.64
C GLU A 30 1.31 9.51 7.58
N VAL A 31 2.31 10.35 7.81
CA VAL A 31 3.47 10.01 8.65
C VAL A 31 3.30 10.71 10.01
N PRO A 32 3.31 9.99 11.14
CA PRO A 32 3.02 10.57 12.46
C PRO A 32 3.83 11.81 12.83
N GLU A 33 5.12 11.82 12.45
CA GLU A 33 6.05 12.91 12.71
C GLU A 33 5.81 14.11 11.79
N ASN A 34 5.26 13.89 10.59
CA ASN A 34 5.05 14.92 9.57
C ASN A 34 3.57 15.18 9.32
N ARG A 35 2.92 15.84 10.28
CA ARG A 35 1.49 16.18 10.20
C ARG A 35 1.13 17.26 9.18
N ARG A 36 2.12 17.92 8.57
CA ARG A 36 1.87 19.03 7.64
C ARG A 36 1.64 18.57 6.20
N ARG A 37 2.09 17.37 5.83
CA ARG A 37 1.97 16.85 4.47
C ARG A 37 1.87 15.33 4.44
N LEU A 38 1.13 14.82 3.47
CA LEU A 38 1.14 13.40 3.13
C LEU A 38 2.39 13.10 2.30
N SER A 39 3.06 11.99 2.63
CA SER A 39 4.18 11.47 1.85
C SER A 39 3.64 10.68 0.66
N VAL A 40 4.12 10.99 -0.54
CA VAL A 40 3.62 10.39 -1.79
C VAL A 40 4.63 9.38 -2.32
N TYR A 41 4.20 8.13 -2.46
CA TYR A 41 4.98 7.03 -3.00
C TYR A 41 4.33 6.54 -4.29
N LYS A 42 5.02 6.70 -5.41
CA LYS A 42 4.60 6.18 -6.72
C LYS A 42 5.48 5.00 -7.09
N GLY A 43 4.94 3.97 -7.72
CA GLY A 43 5.73 2.82 -8.16
C GLY A 43 4.89 1.77 -8.86
N ILE A 44 5.57 0.77 -9.43
CA ILE A 44 4.91 -0.41 -9.99
C ILE A 44 4.75 -1.47 -8.91
N VAL A 45 3.59 -2.10 -8.82
CA VAL A 45 3.35 -3.24 -7.92
C VAL A 45 4.06 -4.47 -8.49
N ILE A 46 5.06 -4.97 -7.78
CA ILE A 46 5.84 -6.15 -8.19
C ILE A 46 5.34 -7.44 -7.52
N SER A 47 4.66 -7.32 -6.38
CA SER A 47 4.03 -8.46 -5.71
C SER A 47 2.90 -8.02 -4.80
N LYS A 48 1.87 -8.87 -4.67
CA LYS A 48 0.80 -8.77 -3.69
C LYS A 48 0.73 -10.08 -2.90
N GLN A 49 0.81 -10.02 -1.59
CA GLN A 49 0.73 -11.19 -0.71
C GLN A 49 -0.59 -11.15 0.06
N ASN A 50 -1.51 -12.05 -0.28
CA ASN A 50 -2.85 -12.08 0.34
C ASN A 50 -2.79 -12.80 1.69
N ALA A 51 -2.94 -12.05 2.78
CA ALA A 51 -2.86 -12.57 4.15
C ALA A 51 -3.95 -11.96 5.06
N GLY A 52 -5.17 -11.85 4.55
CA GLY A 52 -6.29 -11.27 5.29
C GLY A 52 -6.08 -9.76 5.52
N ILE A 53 -6.16 -9.33 6.79
CA ILE A 53 -5.92 -7.93 7.18
C ILE A 53 -4.46 -7.48 7.06
N HIS A 54 -3.52 -8.41 6.86
CA HIS A 54 -2.11 -8.11 6.60
C HIS A 54 -1.74 -8.35 5.12
N THR A 55 -2.70 -8.12 4.22
CA THR A 55 -2.44 -8.27 2.79
C THR A 55 -1.50 -7.19 2.32
N THR A 56 -0.24 -7.54 2.05
CA THR A 56 0.79 -6.56 1.69
C THR A 56 0.93 -6.39 0.18
N ILE A 57 1.33 -5.20 -0.23
CA ILE A 57 1.82 -4.91 -1.58
C ILE A 57 3.28 -4.47 -1.53
N ARG A 58 4.06 -4.90 -2.52
CA ARG A 58 5.43 -4.42 -2.73
C ARG A 58 5.44 -3.56 -3.98
N ILE A 59 5.86 -2.31 -3.82
CA ILE A 59 6.06 -1.39 -4.94
C ILE A 59 7.55 -1.21 -5.22
N ARG A 60 7.90 -1.01 -6.48
CA ARG A 60 9.25 -0.69 -6.94
C ARG A 60 9.27 0.64 -7.68
N ARG A 61 10.28 1.47 -7.41
CA ARG A 61 10.56 2.71 -8.15
C ARG A 61 12.06 3.00 -8.18
N ILE A 62 12.50 3.68 -9.24
CA ILE A 62 13.84 4.30 -9.28
C ILE A 62 13.78 5.69 -8.64
N ILE A 63 14.62 5.93 -7.65
CA ILE A 63 14.80 7.22 -6.99
C ILE A 63 16.27 7.62 -7.12
N ALA A 64 16.54 8.74 -7.78
CA ALA A 64 17.90 9.25 -7.98
C ALA A 64 18.89 8.19 -8.53
N GLY A 65 18.43 7.35 -9.47
CA GLY A 65 19.24 6.28 -10.07
C GLY A 65 19.34 4.99 -9.26
N ILE A 66 18.78 4.93 -8.05
CA ILE A 66 18.79 3.76 -7.17
C ILE A 66 17.42 3.08 -7.19
N GLY A 67 17.40 1.77 -7.36
CA GLY A 67 16.18 0.97 -7.23
C GLY A 67 15.75 0.83 -5.78
N VAL A 68 14.56 1.33 -5.46
CA VAL A 68 13.96 1.25 -4.12
C VAL A 68 12.71 0.39 -4.19
N GLU A 69 12.60 -0.56 -3.27
CA GLU A 69 11.42 -1.39 -3.07
C GLU A 69 10.84 -1.11 -1.68
N ILE A 70 9.52 -0.95 -1.61
CA ILE A 70 8.79 -0.62 -0.38
C ILE A 70 7.62 -1.58 -0.23
N VAL A 71 7.42 -2.08 0.98
CA VAL A 71 6.29 -2.95 1.33
C VAL A 71 5.26 -2.14 2.13
N PHE A 72 4.01 -2.18 1.71
CA PHE A 72 2.87 -1.60 2.42
C PHE A 72 1.93 -2.71 2.89
N PRO A 73 1.42 -2.66 4.13
CA PRO A 73 0.35 -3.54 4.61
C PRO A 73 -1.02 -3.17 4.06
#